data_AF-A0A9E8LUG2-F1
#
_entry.id   AF-A0A9E8LUG2-F1
#
_cell.length_a   1.000
_cell.length_b   1.000
_cell.length_c   1.000
_cell.angle_alpha   90.00
_cell.angle_beta   90.00
_cell.angle_gamma   90.00
#
_symmetry.space_group_name_H-M   'P 1'
#
loop_
_entity.id
_entity.type
_entity.pdbx_description
1 polymer ?
#
loop_
_entity_poly.entity_id
_entity_poly.type
_entity_poly.pdbx_seq_one_letter_code
_entity_poly.pdbx_strand_id
1 'polypeptide(L)'
;MNEDENKRRTIIYAFFMGTLDKGVYFDKYQTDVLEDYPEEFEALLDNELIEIVDKTIKLNRKGRRYTDLIGSVFWSPKVDSMFEPI
;
A
#
# COMPACT_ATOMS: atom_id res chain seq x y z
N MET A 1 -12.69 -11.47 10.52
CA MET A 1 -11.83 -10.99 9.42
C MET A 1 -10.79 -10.10 10.06
N ASN A 2 -9.50 -10.38 9.89
CA ASN A 2 -8.41 -9.63 10.55
C ASN A 2 -8.40 -8.18 10.03
N GLU A 3 -8.28 -7.19 10.92
CA GLU A 3 -8.31 -5.77 10.55
C GLU A 3 -7.09 -5.38 9.71
N ASP A 4 -5.90 -5.87 10.08
CA ASP A 4 -4.65 -5.67 9.34
C ASP A 4 -4.79 -6.15 7.88
N GLU A 5 -5.34 -7.35 7.67
CA GLU A 5 -5.62 -7.89 6.34
C GLU A 5 -6.56 -6.99 5.52
N ASN A 6 -7.53 -6.35 6.17
CA ASN A 6 -8.45 -5.42 5.50
C ASN A 6 -7.78 -4.11 5.12
N LYS A 7 -6.95 -3.58 6.01
CA LYS A 7 -6.12 -2.39 5.79
C LYS A 7 -5.18 -2.63 4.61
N ARG A 8 -4.35 -3.68 4.65
CA ARG A 8 -3.45 -4.12 3.56
C ARG A 8 -4.18 -4.28 2.23
N ARG A 9 -5.29 -5.03 2.22
CA ARG A 9 -6.13 -5.20 1.03
C ARG A 9 -6.66 -3.88 0.47
N THR A 10 -7.03 -2.93 1.33
CA THR A 10 -7.50 -1.60 0.91
C THR A 10 -6.40 -0.81 0.20
N ILE A 11 -5.18 -0.86 0.72
CA ILE A 11 -4.00 -0.23 0.10
C ILE A 11 -3.73 -0.86 -1.27
N ILE A 12 -3.69 -2.19 -1.35
CA ILE A 12 -3.46 -2.92 -2.61
C ILE A 12 -4.50 -2.54 -3.66
N TYR A 13 -5.79 -2.54 -3.31
CA TYR A 13 -6.85 -2.11 -4.23
C TYR A 13 -6.71 -0.65 -4.64
N ALA A 14 -6.38 0.23 -3.70
CA ALA A 14 -6.20 1.65 -4.00
C ALA A 14 -5.05 1.88 -5.00
N PHE A 15 -3.93 1.16 -4.85
CA PHE A 15 -2.83 1.21 -5.81
C PHE A 15 -3.15 0.56 -7.15
N PHE A 16 -3.95 -0.51 -7.17
CA PHE A 16 -4.51 -1.02 -8.43
C PHE A 16 -5.36 0.02 -9.16
N MET A 17 -6.13 0.82 -8.42
CA MET A 17 -6.89 1.96 -8.96
C MET A 17 -6.01 3.20 -9.23
N GLY A 18 -4.74 3.16 -8.84
CA GLY A 18 -3.72 4.20 -9.07
C GLY A 18 -3.63 5.31 -8.03
N THR A 19 -4.47 5.32 -6.98
CA THR A 19 -4.47 6.35 -5.94
C THR A 19 -5.07 5.84 -4.63
N LEU A 20 -4.40 6.13 -3.52
CA LEU A 20 -4.87 5.95 -2.16
C LEU A 20 -5.18 7.30 -1.51
N ASP A 21 -6.40 7.48 -1.04
CA ASP A 21 -6.81 8.65 -0.26
C ASP A 21 -6.67 8.37 1.24
N LYS A 22 -5.83 9.15 1.92
CA LYS A 22 -5.55 9.01 3.36
C LYS A 22 -6.76 9.33 4.22
N GLY A 23 -7.61 10.26 3.79
CA GLY A 23 -8.85 10.61 4.50
C GLY A 23 -9.86 9.47 4.44
N VAL A 24 -10.07 8.89 3.26
CA VAL A 24 -10.96 7.71 3.11
C VAL A 24 -10.44 6.52 3.92
N TYR A 25 -9.13 6.31 3.94
CA TYR A 25 -8.52 5.28 4.78
C TYR A 25 -8.76 5.55 6.27
N PHE A 26 -8.50 6.79 6.73
CA PHE A 26 -8.71 7.21 8.11
C PHE A 26 -10.18 7.10 8.53
N ASP A 27 -11.13 7.54 7.70
CA ASP A 27 -12.55 7.43 8.02
C ASP A 27 -12.97 5.96 8.25
N LYS A 28 -12.37 5.04 7.49
CA LYS A 28 -12.64 3.61 7.58
C LYS A 28 -11.97 2.90 8.76
N TYR A 29 -10.72 3.26 9.07
CA TYR A 29 -9.88 2.53 10.04
C TYR A 29 -9.45 3.35 11.26
N GLN A 30 -9.82 4.63 11.33
CA GLN A 30 -9.51 5.57 12.39
C GLN A 30 -8.00 5.65 12.72
N THR A 31 -7.16 5.46 11.71
CA THR A 31 -5.69 5.38 11.78
C THR A 31 -5.06 6.00 10.54
N ASP A 32 -3.83 6.53 10.64
CA ASP A 32 -3.10 7.05 9.48
C ASP A 32 -2.35 5.91 8.78
N VAL A 33 -2.54 5.81 7.46
CA VAL A 33 -1.97 4.74 6.65
C VAL A 33 -0.44 4.76 6.59
N LEU A 34 0.18 5.94 6.74
CA LEU A 34 1.64 6.10 6.77
C LEU A 34 2.22 5.69 8.13
N GLU A 35 1.43 5.74 9.20
CA GLU A 35 1.83 5.28 10.53
C GLU A 35 1.60 3.78 10.70
N ASP A 36 0.58 3.22 10.02
CA ASP A 36 0.30 1.79 10.06
C ASP A 36 1.36 0.95 9.33
N TYR A 37 1.94 1.46 8.23
CA TYR A 37 2.87 0.72 7.34
C TYR A 37 4.08 1.57 6.92
N PRO A 38 4.86 2.13 7.87
CA PRO A 38 5.90 3.11 7.57
C PRO A 38 7.00 2.50 6.68
N GLU A 39 7.44 1.28 6.96
CA GLU A 39 8.52 0.61 6.21
C GLU A 39 8.13 0.38 4.75
N GLU A 40 6.90 -0.08 4.51
CA GLU A 40 6.38 -0.29 3.17
C GLU A 40 6.32 1.02 2.36
N PHE A 41 5.82 2.11 2.95
CA PHE A 41 5.74 3.40 2.26
C PHE A 41 7.09 4.07 2.07
N GLU A 42 8.00 3.97 3.04
CA GLU A 42 9.38 4.46 2.92
C GLU A 42 10.09 3.76 1.76
N ALA A 43 10.00 2.43 1.66
CA ALA A 43 10.59 1.68 0.56
C ALA A 43 10.07 2.13 -0.82
N LEU A 44 8.77 2.44 -0.93
CA LEU A 44 8.18 2.93 -2.18
C LEU A 44 8.60 4.37 -2.52
N LEU A 45 8.79 5.23 -1.52
CA LEU A 45 9.28 6.60 -1.68
C LEU A 45 10.75 6.61 -2.09
N ASP A 46 11.59 5.86 -1.39
CA ASP A 46 13.03 5.75 -1.67
C ASP A 46 13.31 5.22 -3.07
N ASN A 47 12.43 4.36 -3.59
CA ASN A 47 12.52 3.83 -4.94
C ASN A 47 11.80 4.70 -5.99
N GLU A 48 11.30 5.87 -5.62
CA GLU A 48 10.58 6.80 -6.48
C GLU A 48 9.44 6.11 -7.25
N LEU A 49 8.63 5.29 -6.55
CA LEU A 49 7.49 4.58 -7.14
C LEU A 49 6.16 5.30 -6.89
N ILE A 50 6.10 6.04 -5.80
CA ILE A 50 4.92 6.80 -5.40
C ILE A 50 5.24 8.28 -5.22
N GLU A 51 4.19 9.10 -5.22
CA GLU A 51 4.23 10.51 -4.86
C GLU A 51 3.11 10.80 -3.85
N ILE A 52 3.40 11.63 -2.85
CA ILE A 52 2.39 12.10 -1.90
C ILE A 52 2.00 13.52 -2.31
N VAL A 53 0.74 13.70 -2.67
CA VAL A 53 0.17 15.00 -3.04
C VAL A 53 -1.05 15.24 -2.15
N ASP A 54 -0.95 16.24 -1.28
CA ASP A 54 -1.94 16.60 -0.28
C ASP A 54 -2.37 15.40 0.60
N LYS A 55 -3.60 14.94 0.41
CA LYS A 55 -4.22 13.82 1.13
C LYS A 55 -4.15 12.50 0.36
N THR A 56 -3.47 12.47 -0.78
CA THR A 56 -3.41 11.30 -1.66
C THR A 56 -2.00 10.77 -1.86
N ILE A 57 -1.88 9.46 -1.97
CA ILE A 57 -0.67 8.74 -2.33
C ILE A 57 -0.91 8.13 -3.70
N LYS A 58 -0.10 8.48 -4.70
CA LYS A 58 -0.32 8.10 -6.09
C LYS A 58 0.85 7.29 -6.62
N LEU A 59 0.56 6.31 -7.47
CA LEU A 59 1.59 5.67 -8.27
C LEU A 59 2.06 6.65 -9.35
N ASN A 60 3.36 6.95 -9.38
CA ASN A 60 3.92 7.77 -10.46
C ASN A 60 4.06 6.95 -11.76
N ARG A 61 4.71 7.50 -12.79
CA ARG A 61 4.88 6.79 -14.07
C ARG A 61 5.69 5.49 -13.93
N LYS A 62 6.70 5.46 -13.06
CA LYS A 62 7.53 4.27 -12.77
C LYS A 62 6.71 3.26 -11.96
N GLY A 63 6.07 3.70 -10.87
CA GLY A 63 5.25 2.83 -10.02
C GLY A 63 4.13 2.10 -10.76
N ARG A 64 3.44 2.78 -11.68
CA ARG A 64 2.39 2.17 -12.50
C ARG A 64 2.85 0.99 -13.37
N ARG A 65 4.15 0.88 -13.67
CA ARG A 65 4.70 -0.27 -14.43
C ARG A 65 4.94 -1.49 -13.55
N TYR A 66 4.98 -1.29 -12.24
CA TYR A 66 5.30 -2.31 -11.24
C TYR A 66 4.15 -2.48 -10.25
N THR A 67 2.91 -2.14 -10.62
CA THR A 67 1.74 -2.17 -9.71
C THR A 67 1.59 -3.51 -9.00
N ASP A 68 1.81 -4.62 -9.69
CA ASP A 68 1.71 -5.96 -9.10
C ASP A 68 2.77 -6.18 -8.00
N LEU A 69 4.02 -5.77 -8.26
CA LEU A 69 5.12 -5.85 -7.31
C LEU A 69 4.94 -4.87 -6.13
N ILE A 70 4.38 -3.68 -6.38
CA ILE A 70 4.05 -2.74 -5.31
C ILE A 70 2.96 -3.33 -4.41
N GLY A 71 1.98 -4.03 -4.99
CA GLY A 71 0.95 -4.74 -4.23
C GLY A 71 1.54 -5.79 -3.29
N SER A 72 2.59 -6.50 -3.70
CA SER A 72 3.22 -7.53 -2.85
C SER A 72 3.96 -6.97 -1.65
N VAL A 73 4.40 -5.70 -1.69
CA VAL A 73 5.00 -5.02 -0.52
C VAL A 73 4.03 -5.02 0.67
N PHE A 74 2.71 -4.98 0.42
CA PHE A 74 1.69 -4.96 1.47
C PHE A 74 1.10 -6.33 1.77
N TRP A 75 1.69 -7.43 1.29
CA TRP A 75 1.23 -8.75 1.69
C TRP A 75 1.35 -8.93 3.21
N SER A 76 0.37 -9.59 3.80
CA SER A 76 0.49 -9.99 5.20
C SER A 76 1.50 -11.15 5.30
N PRO A 77 2.09 -11.42 6.48
CA PRO A 77 2.97 -12.57 6.67
C PRO A 77 2.32 -13.89 6.24
N LYS A 78 0.99 -14.00 6.42
CA LYS A 78 0.23 -15.16 5.97
C LYS A 78 0.25 -15.30 4.44
N VAL A 79 -0.01 -14.22 3.70
CA VAL A 79 0.01 -14.25 2.24
C VAL A 79 1.43 -14.48 1.74
N ASP A 80 2.42 -13.81 2.33
CA ASP A 80 3.81 -13.93 1.94
C ASP A 80 4.32 -15.37 2.04
N SER A 81 4.02 -16.07 3.15
CA SER A 81 4.36 -17.49 3.33
C SER A 81 3.72 -18.46 2.32
N MET A 82 2.70 -18.03 1.56
CA MET A 82 2.12 -18.84 0.48
C MET A 82 2.91 -18.74 -0.83
N PHE A 83 3.75 -17.71 -0.96
CA PHE A 83 4.49 -17.38 -2.18
C PHE A 83 6.01 -17.31 -1.98
N GLU A 84 6.52 -17.49 -0.75
CA GLU A 84 7.94 -17.74 -0.51
C GLU A 84 8.41 -18.96 -1.32
N PRO A 85 9.47 -18.84 -2.14
CA PRO A 85 10.06 -19.99 -2.80
C PRO A 85 10.67 -20.94 -1.74
N ILE A 86 10.29 -22.22 -1.82
CA ILE A 86 10.85 -23.32 -1.02
C ILE A 86 12.38 -23.36 -1.15
#